data_AF-A0A9D6JNW5-F1
#
_entry.id   AF-A0A9D6JNW5-F1
#
_cell.length_a   1.000
_cell.length_b   1.000
_cell.length_c   1.000
_cell.angle_alpha   90.00
_cell.angle_beta   90.00
_cell.angle_gamma   90.00
#
_symmetry.space_group_name_H-M   'P 1'
#
loop_
_entity.id
_entity.type
_entity.pdbx_description
1 polymer ?
#
loop_
_entity_poly.entity_id
_entity_poly.type
_entity_poly.pdbx_seq_one_letter_code
_entity_poly.pdbx_strand_id
1 'polypeptide(L)'
;MRHKPIRPIHLAIRVLLTPVTKLTRESAMVERLHAADIFFAGHFYELESQAQFSELFAGYPKAEQKVRLRLSYMGIRIGEVMSNKLRARFNRLLARVPAKEGKILLELLQTPTVDFFTNSKHASALFDVEVMFVGDLLINFTPASLQKVRGIGAGGAAAITAQLTAKGLSLAMKIPQEIREAYETFLEYGAFVDI
;
A
#
# COMPACT_ATOMS: atom_id res chain seq x y z
N MET A 1 16.50 -16.87 10.85
CA MET A 1 16.08 -15.54 11.36
C MET A 1 15.58 -15.70 12.80
N ARG A 2 16.05 -14.91 13.77
CA ARG A 2 15.49 -14.94 15.14
C ARG A 2 14.12 -14.25 15.12
N HIS A 3 13.04 -14.98 15.37
CA HIS A 3 11.71 -14.39 15.55
C HIS A 3 11.72 -13.54 16.82
N LYS A 4 11.83 -12.21 16.65
CA LYS A 4 11.45 -11.27 17.71
C LYS A 4 9.92 -11.31 17.82
N PRO A 5 9.33 -11.40 19.02
CA PRO A 5 7.88 -11.35 19.17
C PRO A 5 7.31 -10.05 18.59
N ILE A 6 6.31 -10.17 17.71
CA ILE A 6 5.59 -9.02 17.15
C ILE A 6 4.78 -8.39 18.28
N ARG A 7 5.06 -7.13 18.62
CA ARG A 7 4.30 -6.40 19.65
C ARG A 7 2.90 -6.03 19.09
N PRO A 8 1.81 -6.12 19.89
CA PRO A 8 0.43 -5.87 19.42
C PRO A 8 0.19 -4.54 18.70
N ILE A 9 0.91 -3.48 19.08
CA ILE A 9 0.80 -2.14 18.43
C ILE A 9 1.28 -2.15 16.97
N HIS A 10 2.19 -3.05 16.59
CA HIS A 10 2.76 -3.08 15.25
C HIS A 10 1.80 -3.67 14.21
N LEU A 11 1.03 -4.68 14.61
CA LEU A 11 -0.04 -5.23 13.77
C LEU A 11 -1.12 -4.19 13.45
N ALA A 12 -1.47 -3.35 14.43
CA ALA A 12 -2.47 -2.30 14.25
C ALA A 12 -2.03 -1.23 13.24
N ILE A 13 -0.77 -0.82 13.22
CA ILE A 13 -0.28 0.20 12.27
C ILE A 13 -0.31 -0.31 10.82
N ARG A 14 0.02 -1.58 10.60
CA ARG A 14 -0.08 -2.21 9.29
C ARG A 14 -1.51 -2.14 8.75
N VAL A 15 -2.47 -2.49 9.59
CA VAL A 15 -3.89 -2.43 9.25
C VAL A 15 -4.27 -1.00 8.86
N LEU A 16 -3.84 0.00 9.62
CA LEU A 16 -4.10 1.41 9.31
C LEU A 16 -3.46 1.89 8.01
N LEU A 17 -2.29 1.37 7.64
CA LEU A 17 -1.59 1.71 6.40
C LEU A 17 -2.08 0.93 5.18
N THR A 18 -3.09 0.07 5.32
CA THR A 18 -3.65 -0.65 4.16
C THR A 18 -4.22 0.36 3.15
N PRO A 19 -3.76 0.36 1.89
CA PRO A 19 -4.21 1.35 0.91
C PRO A 19 -5.66 1.18 0.50
N VAL A 20 -6.34 2.27 0.13
CA VAL A 20 -7.75 2.21 -0.29
C VAL A 20 -7.98 1.41 -1.57
N THR A 21 -6.97 1.26 -2.43
CA THR A 21 -7.03 0.33 -3.58
C THR A 21 -7.17 -1.14 -3.18
N LYS A 22 -6.83 -1.50 -1.94
CA LYS A 22 -7.12 -2.83 -1.36
C LYS A 22 -8.51 -2.92 -0.75
N LEU A 23 -9.18 -1.80 -0.51
CA LEU A 23 -10.54 -1.75 0.03
C LEU A 23 -11.62 -1.69 -1.06
N THR A 24 -11.32 -1.14 -2.23
CA THR A 24 -12.19 -1.16 -3.40
C THR A 24 -11.40 -1.30 -4.70
N ARG A 25 -11.96 -2.04 -5.67
CA ARG A 25 -11.37 -2.19 -7.02
C ARG A 25 -11.92 -1.16 -8.02
N GLU A 26 -12.89 -0.35 -7.62
CA GLU A 26 -13.52 0.65 -8.48
C GLU A 26 -12.64 1.89 -8.54
N SER A 27 -12.00 2.15 -9.70
CA SER A 27 -11.03 3.24 -9.86
C SER A 27 -11.64 4.62 -9.56
N ALA A 28 -12.85 4.88 -10.04
CA ALA A 28 -13.58 6.13 -9.76
C ALA A 28 -13.81 6.33 -8.25
N MET A 29 -14.00 5.25 -7.49
CA MET A 29 -14.14 5.32 -6.04
C MET A 29 -12.79 5.56 -5.36
N VAL A 30 -11.71 4.94 -5.82
CA VAL A 30 -10.36 5.23 -5.31
C VAL A 30 -10.00 6.70 -5.53
N GLU A 31 -10.23 7.23 -6.73
CA GLU A 31 -9.98 8.64 -7.06
C GLU A 31 -10.80 9.58 -6.18
N ARG A 32 -12.07 9.26 -5.92
CA ARG A 32 -12.92 10.03 -5.01
C ARG A 32 -12.42 9.99 -3.56
N LEU A 33 -11.98 8.83 -3.06
CA LEU A 33 -11.40 8.72 -1.72
C LEU A 33 -10.09 9.53 -1.62
N HIS A 34 -9.22 9.44 -2.62
CA HIS A 34 -8.00 10.25 -2.68
C HIS A 34 -8.29 11.75 -2.77
N ALA A 35 -9.38 12.16 -3.42
CA ALA A 35 -9.83 13.55 -3.46
C ALA A 35 -10.34 14.05 -2.09
N ALA A 36 -10.82 13.14 -1.24
CA ALA A 36 -11.19 13.40 0.15
C ALA A 36 -10.02 13.21 1.14
N ASP A 37 -8.78 13.14 0.64
CA ASP A 37 -7.57 12.86 1.42
C ASP A 37 -7.55 11.50 2.17
N ILE A 38 -8.34 10.53 1.71
CA ILE A 38 -8.41 9.18 2.27
C ILE A 38 -7.57 8.24 1.40
N PHE A 39 -6.34 7.98 1.82
CA PHE A 39 -5.39 7.10 1.10
C PHE A 39 -5.23 5.71 1.71
N PHE A 40 -5.48 5.60 3.02
CA PHE A 40 -5.27 4.39 3.81
C PHE A 40 -6.44 4.14 4.75
N ALA A 41 -6.65 2.89 5.13
CA ALA A 41 -7.74 2.44 5.98
C ALA A 41 -7.83 3.20 7.32
N GLY A 42 -6.69 3.63 7.86
CA GLY A 42 -6.65 4.40 9.11
C GLY A 42 -7.32 5.76 9.04
N HIS A 43 -7.44 6.38 7.87
CA HIS A 43 -8.16 7.66 7.72
C HIS A 43 -9.66 7.53 7.98
N PHE A 44 -10.24 6.33 7.86
CA PHE A 44 -11.65 6.11 8.17
C PHE A 44 -11.98 6.26 9.66
N TYR A 45 -10.98 6.22 10.56
CA TYR A 45 -11.17 6.56 11.97
C TYR A 45 -11.40 8.05 12.23
N GLU A 46 -11.11 8.92 11.25
CA GLU A 46 -11.41 10.34 11.34
C GLU A 46 -12.89 10.64 10.97
N LEU A 47 -13.65 9.62 10.55
CA LEU A 47 -15.08 9.75 10.31
C LEU A 47 -15.86 9.54 11.63
N GLU A 48 -16.59 10.57 12.02
CA GLU A 48 -17.33 10.63 13.28
C GLU A 48 -18.66 9.86 13.23
N SER A 49 -19.18 9.60 12.03
CA SER A 49 -20.49 8.96 11.88
C SER A 49 -20.62 8.06 10.65
N GLN A 50 -21.58 7.14 10.73
CA GLN A 50 -21.97 6.30 9.61
C GLN A 50 -22.49 7.12 8.41
N ALA A 51 -23.09 8.29 8.67
CA ALA A 51 -23.58 9.19 7.63
C ALA A 51 -22.43 9.80 6.82
N GLN A 52 -21.38 10.31 7.48
CA GLN A 52 -20.17 10.80 6.81
C GLN A 52 -19.52 9.71 5.96
N PHE A 53 -19.47 8.47 6.46
CA PHE A 53 -19.00 7.34 5.67
C PHE A 53 -19.86 7.11 4.43
N SER A 54 -21.19 6.99 4.57
CA SER A 54 -22.07 6.76 3.42
C SER A 54 -22.04 7.90 2.39
N GLU A 55 -21.82 9.14 2.82
CA GLU A 55 -21.67 10.30 1.93
C GLU A 55 -20.47 10.17 0.99
N LEU A 56 -19.33 9.65 1.48
CA LEU A 56 -18.16 9.37 0.64
C LEU A 56 -18.49 8.41 -0.51
N PHE A 57 -19.42 7.48 -0.32
CA PHE A 57 -19.82 6.48 -1.29
C PHE A 57 -21.15 6.79 -1.99
N ALA A 58 -21.66 8.02 -1.92
CA ALA A 58 -22.93 8.37 -2.57
C ALA A 58 -22.89 8.04 -4.08
N GLY A 59 -23.82 7.20 -4.55
CA GLY A 59 -23.84 6.67 -5.92
C GLY A 59 -23.04 5.37 -6.14
N TYR A 60 -22.36 4.85 -5.11
CA TYR A 60 -21.53 3.64 -5.16
C TYR A 60 -21.87 2.65 -4.02
N PRO A 61 -23.14 2.18 -3.88
CA PRO A 61 -23.57 1.37 -2.75
C PRO A 61 -22.85 0.02 -2.65
N LYS A 62 -22.41 -0.56 -3.78
CA LYS A 62 -21.63 -1.82 -3.79
C LYS A 62 -20.21 -1.62 -3.27
N ALA A 63 -19.57 -0.51 -3.63
CA ALA A 63 -18.26 -0.16 -3.11
C ALA A 63 -18.35 0.11 -1.61
N GLU A 64 -19.37 0.85 -1.16
CA GLU A 64 -19.62 1.13 0.25
C GLU A 64 -19.70 -0.17 1.08
N GLN A 65 -20.54 -1.12 0.66
CA GLN A 65 -20.70 -2.40 1.35
C GLN A 65 -19.38 -3.18 1.43
N LYS A 66 -18.62 -3.24 0.34
CA LYS A 66 -17.33 -3.94 0.30
C LYS A 66 -16.28 -3.28 1.19
N VAL A 67 -16.16 -1.96 1.13
CA VAL A 67 -15.22 -1.20 1.96
C VAL A 67 -15.58 -1.37 3.43
N ARG A 68 -16.86 -1.18 3.78
CA ARG A 68 -17.38 -1.38 5.14
C ARG A 68 -17.06 -2.78 5.68
N LEU A 69 -17.30 -3.82 4.87
CA LEU A 69 -17.01 -5.20 5.24
C LEU A 69 -15.50 -5.42 5.49
N ARG A 70 -14.63 -4.92 4.59
CA ARG A 70 -13.17 -5.03 4.75
C ARG A 70 -12.66 -4.28 5.97
N LEU A 71 -13.14 -3.06 6.20
CA LEU A 71 -12.84 -2.29 7.41
C LEU A 71 -13.25 -3.05 8.67
N SER A 72 -14.43 -3.68 8.67
CA SER A 72 -14.88 -4.51 9.80
C SER A 72 -13.96 -5.70 10.05
N TYR A 73 -13.47 -6.40 9.02
CA TYR A 73 -12.49 -7.50 9.18
C TYR A 73 -11.14 -7.02 9.69
N MET A 74 -10.80 -5.77 9.39
CA MET A 74 -9.62 -5.08 9.90
C MET A 74 -9.80 -4.56 11.33
N GLY A 75 -10.98 -4.72 11.94
CA GLY A 75 -11.29 -4.17 13.26
C GLY A 75 -11.48 -2.65 13.27
N ILE A 76 -11.67 -2.03 12.09
CA ILE A 76 -11.95 -0.61 11.93
C ILE A 76 -13.46 -0.43 11.89
N ARG A 77 -14.00 0.29 12.89
CA ARG A 77 -15.42 0.59 13.01
C ARG A 77 -15.63 2.10 12.92
N ILE A 78 -16.43 2.52 11.95
CA ILE A 78 -16.76 3.93 11.74
C ILE A 78 -17.51 4.48 12.97
N GLY A 79 -17.13 5.67 13.43
CA GLY A 79 -17.65 6.28 14.65
C GLY A 79 -17.01 5.78 15.95
N GLU A 80 -16.09 4.81 15.90
CA GLU A 80 -15.28 4.44 17.06
C GLU A 80 -13.97 5.23 17.12
N VAL A 81 -13.52 5.54 18.34
CA VAL A 81 -12.32 6.34 18.57
C VAL A 81 -11.09 5.43 18.63
N MET A 82 -10.19 5.56 17.66
CA MET A 82 -8.85 4.96 17.73
C MET A 82 -8.08 5.48 18.96
N SER A 83 -7.38 4.59 19.68
CA SER A 83 -6.58 4.97 20.85
C SER A 83 -5.60 6.11 20.57
N ASN A 84 -5.46 7.06 21.50
CA ASN A 84 -4.61 8.25 21.32
C ASN A 84 -3.17 7.91 20.93
N LYS A 85 -2.61 6.83 21.49
CA LYS A 85 -1.24 6.38 21.19
C LYS A 85 -1.10 5.88 19.75
N LEU A 86 -2.08 5.11 19.27
CA LEU A 86 -2.09 4.55 17.92
C LEU A 86 -2.34 5.66 16.88
N ARG A 87 -3.33 6.53 17.15
CA ARG A 87 -3.64 7.72 16.33
C ARG A 87 -2.42 8.62 16.18
N ALA A 88 -1.78 8.98 17.29
CA ALA A 88 -0.60 9.85 17.27
C ALA A 88 0.55 9.23 16.46
N ARG A 89 0.73 7.90 16.51
CA ARG A 89 1.78 7.24 15.74
C ARG A 89 1.45 7.17 14.25
N PHE A 90 0.21 6.86 13.89
CA PHE A 90 -0.27 6.88 12.50
C PHE A 90 -0.16 8.28 11.89
N ASN A 91 -0.69 9.29 12.58
CA ASN A 91 -0.65 10.68 12.10
C ASN A 91 0.77 11.21 12.01
N ARG A 92 1.66 10.86 12.94
CA ARG A 92 3.08 11.25 12.87
C ARG A 92 3.77 10.62 11.65
N LEU A 93 3.45 9.38 11.31
CA LEU A 93 4.02 8.72 10.14
C LEU A 93 3.56 9.41 8.86
N LEU A 94 2.25 9.66 8.74
CA LEU A 94 1.67 10.25 7.53
C LEU A 94 1.92 11.75 7.38
N ALA A 95 2.10 12.49 8.48
CA ALA A 95 2.41 13.92 8.43
C ALA A 95 3.79 14.22 7.81
N ARG A 96 4.69 13.22 7.78
CA ARG A 96 6.02 13.32 7.17
C ARG A 96 6.01 12.95 5.70
N VAL A 97 5.01 12.19 5.25
CA VAL A 97 4.86 11.83 3.85
C VAL A 97 4.38 13.07 3.10
N PRO A 98 5.03 13.49 2.00
CA PRO A 98 4.63 14.63 1.19
C PRO A 98 3.13 14.59 0.84
N ALA A 99 2.55 15.78 0.62
CA ALA A 99 1.14 15.93 0.25
C ALA A 99 0.76 14.98 -0.90
N LYS A 100 -0.52 14.59 -0.99
CA LYS A 100 -1.17 13.69 -1.98
C LYS A 100 -0.25 12.71 -2.75
N GLU A 101 0.58 13.20 -3.66
CA GLU A 101 1.60 12.47 -4.42
C GLU A 101 2.49 11.56 -3.56
N GLY A 102 2.94 12.02 -2.38
CA GLY A 102 3.76 11.20 -1.49
C GLY A 102 3.00 9.99 -0.93
N LYS A 103 1.71 10.17 -0.63
CA LYS A 103 0.84 9.09 -0.14
C LYS A 103 0.49 8.11 -1.24
N ILE A 104 0.30 8.59 -2.47
CA ILE A 104 0.12 7.75 -3.67
C ILE A 104 1.39 6.93 -3.93
N LEU A 105 2.57 7.55 -3.84
CA LEU A 105 3.83 6.82 -3.97
C LEU A 105 3.97 5.75 -2.89
N LEU A 106 3.66 6.06 -1.63
CA LEU A 106 3.68 5.07 -0.55
C LEU A 106 2.73 3.89 -0.82
N GLU A 107 1.52 4.13 -1.32
CA GLU A 107 0.59 3.08 -1.75
C GLU A 107 1.16 2.21 -2.87
N LEU A 108 1.83 2.81 -3.86
CA LEU A 108 2.49 2.08 -4.94
C LEU A 108 3.64 1.20 -4.42
N LEU A 109 4.47 1.70 -3.50
CA LEU A 109 5.56 0.92 -2.91
C LEU A 109 5.05 -0.32 -2.17
N GLN A 110 3.89 -0.23 -1.52
CA GLN A 110 3.24 -1.33 -0.81
C GLN A 110 2.48 -2.31 -1.73
N THR A 111 2.42 -2.03 -3.04
CA THR A 111 1.72 -2.92 -3.98
C THR A 111 2.53 -4.20 -4.17
N PRO A 112 1.94 -5.41 -3.96
CA PRO A 112 2.61 -6.66 -4.26
C PRO A 112 3.00 -6.75 -5.74
N THR A 113 4.17 -7.29 -6.05
CA THR A 113 4.63 -7.46 -7.44
C THR A 113 3.68 -8.33 -8.26
N VAL A 114 3.05 -9.32 -7.63
CA VAL A 114 2.01 -10.19 -8.22
C VAL A 114 0.75 -9.44 -8.65
N ASP A 115 0.40 -8.36 -7.95
CA ASP A 115 -0.77 -7.53 -8.28
C ASP A 115 -0.41 -6.43 -9.28
N PHE A 116 0.85 -6.00 -9.29
CA PHE A 116 1.32 -4.92 -10.14
C PHE A 116 1.60 -5.40 -11.57
N PHE A 117 2.26 -6.55 -11.74
CA PHE A 117 2.68 -7.04 -13.05
C PHE A 117 1.65 -7.96 -13.68
N THR A 118 1.26 -7.64 -14.92
CA THR A 118 0.30 -8.46 -15.69
C THR A 118 0.85 -9.82 -16.11
N ASN A 119 2.17 -9.96 -16.17
CA ASN A 119 2.82 -11.22 -16.55
C ASN A 119 3.21 -12.01 -15.30
N SER A 120 2.47 -13.10 -15.05
CA SER A 120 2.68 -13.98 -13.90
C SER A 120 4.09 -14.61 -13.84
N LYS A 121 4.78 -14.77 -14.99
CA LYS A 121 6.16 -15.27 -15.01
C LYS A 121 7.15 -14.28 -14.42
N HIS A 122 6.95 -12.98 -14.67
CA HIS A 122 7.80 -11.93 -14.10
C HIS A 122 7.55 -11.80 -12.59
N ALA A 123 6.28 -11.82 -12.18
CA ALA A 123 5.95 -11.79 -10.76
C ALA A 123 6.51 -13.00 -10.00
N SER A 124 6.40 -14.20 -10.57
CA SER A 124 7.00 -15.42 -9.99
C SER A 124 8.52 -15.33 -9.90
N ALA A 125 9.19 -14.86 -10.95
CA ALA A 125 10.65 -14.71 -10.96
C ALA A 125 11.15 -13.68 -9.93
N LEU A 126 10.37 -12.61 -9.69
CA LEU A 126 10.64 -11.64 -8.62
C LEU A 126 10.41 -12.24 -7.24
N PHE A 127 9.34 -13.03 -7.08
CA PHE A 127 9.05 -13.74 -5.84
C PHE A 127 10.14 -14.74 -5.46
N ASP A 128 10.70 -15.47 -6.43
CA ASP A 128 11.80 -16.43 -6.23
C ASP A 128 13.09 -15.78 -5.69
N VAL A 129 13.25 -14.47 -5.87
CA VAL A 129 14.36 -13.68 -5.32
C VAL A 129 13.92 -12.76 -4.16
N GLU A 130 12.83 -13.15 -3.48
CA GLU A 130 12.27 -12.49 -2.30
C GLU A 130 11.79 -11.04 -2.54
N VAL A 131 11.52 -10.66 -3.80
CA VAL A 131 10.98 -9.33 -4.15
C VAL A 131 9.45 -9.40 -4.18
N MET A 132 8.85 -9.20 -3.00
CA MET A 132 7.40 -9.33 -2.80
C MET A 132 6.64 -8.05 -3.16
N PHE A 133 7.24 -6.87 -2.96
CA PHE A 133 6.60 -5.59 -3.18
C PHE A 133 7.31 -4.75 -4.23
N VAL A 134 6.56 -3.85 -4.87
CA VAL A 134 7.11 -2.91 -5.85
C VAL A 134 8.19 -2.03 -5.22
N GLY A 135 8.06 -1.63 -3.95
CA GLY A 135 9.09 -0.81 -3.29
C GLY A 135 10.46 -1.50 -3.21
N ASP A 136 10.50 -2.79 -2.88
CA ASP A 136 11.74 -3.59 -2.87
C ASP A 136 12.40 -3.61 -4.25
N LEU A 137 11.59 -3.72 -5.31
CA LEU A 137 12.06 -3.66 -6.69
C LEU A 137 12.66 -2.28 -7.01
N LEU A 138 11.97 -1.19 -6.70
CA LEU A 138 12.43 0.17 -7.02
C LEU A 138 13.69 0.56 -6.25
N ILE A 139 13.82 0.11 -5.00
CA ILE A 139 14.94 0.46 -4.11
C ILE A 139 16.17 -0.38 -4.43
N ASN A 140 16.00 -1.70 -4.62
CA ASN A 140 17.12 -2.63 -4.62
C ASN A 140 17.59 -3.04 -6.03
N PHE A 141 16.81 -2.73 -7.08
CA PHE A 141 17.15 -3.14 -8.44
C PHE A 141 17.47 -1.97 -9.37
N THR A 142 18.41 -2.24 -10.26
CA THR A 142 18.70 -1.46 -11.47
C THR A 142 18.24 -2.27 -12.69
N PRO A 143 18.11 -1.67 -13.87
CA PRO A 143 17.83 -2.43 -15.09
C PRO A 143 18.84 -3.58 -15.31
N ALA A 144 20.12 -3.34 -15.04
CA ALA A 144 21.18 -4.33 -15.21
C ALA A 144 21.11 -5.47 -14.18
N SER A 145 20.78 -5.20 -12.92
CA SER A 145 20.61 -6.28 -11.91
C SER A 145 19.33 -7.08 -12.14
N LEU A 146 18.26 -6.42 -12.62
CA LEU A 146 17.00 -7.08 -12.94
C LEU A 146 17.14 -8.09 -14.10
N GLN A 147 17.93 -7.75 -15.12
CA GLN A 147 18.22 -8.66 -16.24
C GLN A 147 18.91 -9.96 -15.81
N LYS A 148 19.63 -9.95 -14.69
CA LYS A 148 20.33 -11.11 -14.14
C LYS A 148 19.42 -12.04 -13.34
N VAL A 149 18.19 -11.62 -13.02
CA VAL A 149 17.22 -12.47 -12.34
C VAL A 149 16.79 -13.59 -13.30
N ARG A 150 16.93 -14.83 -12.83
CA ARG A 150 16.54 -16.02 -13.59
C ARG A 150 15.05 -15.93 -13.93
N GLY A 151 14.71 -16.13 -15.21
CA GLY A 151 13.33 -16.06 -15.70
C GLY A 151 12.86 -14.67 -16.13
N ILE A 152 13.67 -13.62 -15.94
CA ILE A 152 13.37 -12.26 -16.43
C ILE A 152 14.15 -11.96 -17.73
N GLY A 153 15.48 -12.00 -17.67
CA GLY A 153 16.34 -11.70 -18.83
C GLY A 153 16.19 -10.27 -19.39
N ALA A 154 16.77 -9.99 -20.56
CA ALA A 154 16.72 -8.67 -21.19
C ALA A 154 15.30 -8.22 -21.56
N GLY A 155 14.53 -9.09 -22.21
CA GLY A 155 13.16 -8.80 -22.64
C GLY A 155 12.20 -8.62 -21.46
N GLY A 156 12.29 -9.45 -20.42
CA GLY A 156 11.47 -9.30 -19.23
C GLY A 156 11.81 -8.04 -18.44
N ALA A 157 13.09 -7.70 -18.32
CA ALA A 157 13.52 -6.47 -17.64
C ALA A 157 13.02 -5.22 -18.37
N ALA A 158 13.06 -5.21 -19.71
CA ALA A 158 12.49 -4.12 -20.51
C ALA A 158 10.96 -4.01 -20.31
N ALA A 159 10.24 -5.13 -20.30
CA ALA A 159 8.80 -5.14 -20.07
C ALA A 159 8.42 -4.67 -18.65
N ILE A 160 9.14 -5.10 -17.62
CA ILE A 160 8.97 -4.62 -16.24
C ILE A 160 9.21 -3.12 -16.16
N THR A 161 10.32 -2.66 -16.75
CA THR A 161 10.67 -1.22 -16.76
C THR A 161 9.58 -0.40 -17.46
N ALA A 162 9.06 -0.87 -18.60
CA ALA A 162 7.97 -0.20 -19.31
C ALA A 162 6.70 -0.09 -18.47
N GLN A 163 6.31 -1.15 -17.73
CA GLN A 163 5.15 -1.11 -16.84
C GLN A 163 5.36 -0.14 -15.65
N LEU A 164 6.56 -0.10 -15.08
CA LEU A 164 6.91 0.87 -14.05
C LEU A 164 6.81 2.30 -14.59
N THR A 165 7.38 2.57 -15.78
CA THR A 165 7.34 3.90 -16.41
C THR A 165 5.91 4.35 -16.73
N ALA A 166 5.03 3.42 -17.13
CA ALA A 166 3.61 3.72 -17.34
C ALA A 166 2.86 4.18 -16.07
N LYS A 167 3.44 3.94 -14.88
CA LYS A 167 2.96 4.41 -13.58
C LYS A 167 3.80 5.56 -13.00
N GLY A 168 4.71 6.13 -13.79
CA GLY A 168 5.63 7.19 -13.34
C GLY A 168 6.74 6.69 -12.41
N LEU A 169 7.03 5.39 -12.41
CA LEU A 169 8.04 4.76 -11.57
C LEU A 169 9.29 4.37 -12.38
N SER A 170 10.44 4.31 -11.71
CA SER A 170 11.69 3.85 -12.32
C SER A 170 12.50 3.00 -11.34
N LEU A 171 13.24 2.02 -11.84
CA LEU A 171 14.22 1.28 -11.06
C LEU A 171 15.30 2.22 -10.53
N ALA A 172 15.82 1.94 -9.34
CA ALA A 172 16.74 2.80 -8.60
C ALA A 172 16.25 4.26 -8.45
N MET A 173 14.93 4.46 -8.36
CA MET A 173 14.34 5.77 -8.13
C MET A 173 14.81 6.33 -6.78
N LYS A 174 15.14 7.63 -6.74
CA LYS A 174 15.39 8.33 -5.50
C LYS A 174 14.06 8.56 -4.76
N ILE A 175 13.75 7.67 -3.82
CA ILE A 175 12.59 7.81 -2.94
C ILE A 175 12.93 8.78 -1.81
N PRO A 176 12.10 9.81 -1.54
CA PRO A 176 12.25 10.68 -0.38
C PRO A 176 12.39 9.89 0.93
N GLN A 177 13.26 10.33 1.82
CA GLN A 177 13.62 9.59 3.04
C GLN A 177 12.38 9.30 3.91
N GLU A 178 11.44 10.23 3.98
CA GLU A 178 10.22 10.12 4.79
C GLU A 178 9.27 9.05 4.23
N ILE A 179 9.19 8.94 2.91
CA ILE A 179 8.40 7.91 2.23
C ILE A 179 9.08 6.55 2.41
N ARG A 180 10.41 6.51 2.30
CA ARG A 180 11.21 5.31 2.55
C ARG A 180 11.01 4.82 3.98
N GLU A 181 11.07 5.69 4.98
CA GLU A 181 10.82 5.35 6.39
C GLU A 181 9.40 4.82 6.60
N ALA A 182 8.39 5.43 5.97
CA ALA A 182 7.01 4.95 6.04
C ALA A 182 6.85 3.56 5.39
N TYR A 183 7.55 3.32 4.29
CA TYR A 183 7.57 2.02 3.61
C TYR A 183 8.34 0.95 4.40
N GLU A 184 9.49 1.28 4.97
CA GLU A 184 10.27 0.38 5.82
C GLU A 184 9.51 0.06 7.11
N THR A 185 8.80 1.05 7.68
CA THR A 185 7.85 0.83 8.78
C THR A 185 6.77 -0.16 8.34
N PHE A 186 6.24 -0.07 7.12
CA PHE A 186 5.32 -1.07 6.59
C PHE A 186 5.97 -2.46 6.49
N LEU A 187 7.18 -2.57 5.93
CA LEU A 187 7.90 -3.84 5.75
C LEU A 187 8.30 -4.51 7.07
N GLU A 188 8.87 -3.74 8.02
CA GLU A 188 9.30 -4.23 9.35
C GLU A 188 8.13 -4.91 10.09
N TYR A 189 6.91 -4.47 9.80
CA TYR A 189 5.69 -4.95 10.45
C TYR A 189 4.80 -5.80 9.53
N GLY A 190 5.30 -6.18 8.33
CA GLY A 190 4.48 -6.48 7.15
C GLY A 190 4.57 -7.86 6.50
N ALA A 191 5.01 -8.94 7.16
CA ALA A 191 4.85 -10.29 6.59
C ALA A 191 3.51 -10.92 7.04
N PHE A 192 2.69 -11.39 6.08
CA PHE A 192 1.41 -12.13 6.19
C PHE A 192 0.14 -11.35 6.49
N VAL A 193 -0.77 -11.23 5.51
CA VAL A 193 -2.23 -11.52 5.59
C VAL A 193 -2.77 -11.33 4.16
N ASP A 194 -2.94 -12.43 3.43
CA ASP A 194 -4.05 -12.59 2.50
C ASP A 194 -5.34 -12.50 3.33
N ILE A 195 -6.24 -11.57 3.00
CA ILE A 195 -7.65 -11.61 3.42
C ILE A 195 -8.46 -12.14 2.24
#